data_AF-A0A6P0LK07-F1
#
_entry.id   AF-A0A6P0LK07-F1
#
_cell.length_a   1.000
_cell.length_b   1.000
_cell.length_c   1.000
_cell.angle_alpha   90.00
_cell.angle_beta   90.00
_cell.angle_gamma   90.00
#
_symmetry.space_group_name_H-M   'P 1'
#
loop_
_entity.id
_entity.type
_entity.pdbx_description
1 polymer ?
#
loop_
_entity_poly.entity_id
_entity_poly.type
_entity_poly.pdbx_seq_one_letter_code
_entity_poly.pdbx_strand_id
1 'polypeptide(L)'
;MKLSIYHTPEETPTDTLPDCAIAIDVLRATTTMATALNAGAEAVQVFSDIDQLMAISEKWPTDKRLRAGERGGKMVEGCDMGNSPLICTPERVEGRRLFISTTNGTRALQRIQNSP
;
A
#
# COMPACT_ATOMS: atom_id res chain seq x y z
N MET A 1 20.86 18.75 6.73
CA MET A 1 19.90 17.78 6.16
C MET A 1 20.43 17.35 4.80
N LYS A 2 20.64 16.04 4.60
CA LYS A 2 21.03 15.46 3.30
C LYS A 2 19.77 14.92 2.63
N LEU A 3 19.57 15.23 1.35
CA LEU A 3 18.44 14.73 0.57
C LEU A 3 18.96 13.91 -0.60
N SER A 4 18.35 12.77 -0.86
CA SER A 4 18.63 11.91 -2.01
C SER A 4 17.31 11.47 -2.61
N ILE A 5 17.25 11.40 -3.93
CA ILE A 5 16.05 11.09 -4.70
C ILE A 5 16.40 9.95 -5.66
N TYR A 6 15.56 8.93 -5.68
CA TYR A 6 15.66 7.76 -6.54
C TYR A 6 14.33 7.63 -7.27
N HIS A 7 14.36 7.46 -8.59
CA HIS A 7 13.15 7.45 -9.41
C HIS A 7 12.51 6.07 -9.48
N THR A 8 13.29 5.02 -9.21
CA THR A 8 12.81 3.64 -9.18
C THR A 8 13.20 2.93 -7.88
N PRO A 9 12.43 1.92 -7.43
CA PRO A 9 12.81 1.08 -6.30
C PRO A 9 14.18 0.41 -6.47
N GLU A 10 14.61 0.15 -7.72
CA GLU A 10 15.86 -0.52 -8.05
C GLU A 10 17.10 0.37 -7.82
N GLU A 11 16.93 1.69 -7.87
CA GLU A 11 18.00 2.67 -7.62
C GLU A 11 18.24 2.94 -6.13
N THR A 12 17.35 2.48 -5.24
CA THR A 12 17.44 2.73 -3.80
C THR A 12 18.59 1.91 -3.18
N PRO A 13 19.57 2.54 -2.51
CA PRO A 13 20.68 1.83 -1.87
C PRO A 13 20.20 0.82 -0.83
N THR A 14 20.85 -0.34 -0.75
CA THR A 14 20.50 -1.41 0.20
C THR A 14 21.49 -1.56 1.35
N ASP A 15 22.65 -0.94 1.22
CA ASP A 15 23.78 -0.99 2.15
C ASP A 15 23.74 0.13 3.20
N THR A 16 22.93 1.17 2.98
CA THR A 16 22.76 2.29 3.90
C THR A 16 21.28 2.58 4.12
N LEU A 17 20.88 2.79 5.38
CA LEU A 17 19.54 3.22 5.75
C LEU A 17 19.51 4.73 6.02
N PRO A 18 18.54 5.49 5.46
CA PRO A 18 18.37 6.90 5.77
C PRO A 18 17.69 7.08 7.14
N ASP A 19 17.79 8.28 7.72
CA ASP A 19 17.06 8.65 8.95
C ASP A 19 15.54 8.81 8.71
N CYS A 20 15.12 8.96 7.45
CA CYS A 20 13.72 9.05 7.04
C CYS A 20 13.61 8.64 5.57
N ALA A 21 12.59 7.84 5.25
CA ALA A 21 12.30 7.44 3.89
C ALA A 21 10.88 7.83 3.47
N ILE A 22 10.74 8.33 2.24
CA ILE A 22 9.46 8.77 1.66
C ILE A 22 9.27 8.02 0.35
N ALA A 23 8.27 7.13 0.31
CA ALA A 23 7.83 6.49 -0.92
C ALA A 23 6.81 7.37 -1.66
N ILE A 24 6.97 7.51 -2.97
CA ILE A 24 6.06 8.28 -3.83
C ILE A 24 5.63 7.40 -5.00
N ASP A 25 4.35 7.03 -5.04
CA ASP A 25 3.68 6.38 -6.17
C ASP A 25 2.31 7.06 -6.37
N VAL A 26 2.37 8.24 -6.98
CA VAL A 26 1.21 9.12 -7.18
C VAL A 26 0.10 8.42 -7.98
N LEU A 27 0.47 7.56 -8.94
CA LEU A 27 -0.45 6.84 -9.82
C LEU A 27 -0.26 5.32 -9.68
N ARG A 28 -0.83 4.69 -8.66
CA ARG A 28 -1.86 5.23 -7.73
C ARG A 28 -1.68 4.79 -6.29
N ALA A 29 -0.63 4.06 -5.95
CA ALA A 29 -0.56 3.35 -4.67
C ALA A 29 -0.56 4.33 -3.48
N THR A 30 0.39 5.25 -3.39
CA THR A 30 0.49 6.15 -2.23
C THR A 30 -0.67 7.12 -2.15
N THR A 31 -1.23 7.54 -3.30
CA THR A 31 -2.47 8.33 -3.33
C THR A 31 -3.65 7.55 -2.76
N THR A 32 -3.84 6.29 -3.17
CA THR A 32 -4.94 5.44 -2.65
C THR A 32 -4.80 5.21 -1.15
N MET A 33 -3.58 4.95 -0.66
CA MET A 33 -3.32 4.77 0.77
C MET A 33 -3.62 6.05 1.57
N ALA A 34 -3.15 7.20 1.10
CA ALA A 34 -3.42 8.48 1.75
C ALA A 34 -4.91 8.81 1.76
N THR A 35 -5.62 8.58 0.65
CA THR A 35 -7.07 8.78 0.57
C THR A 35 -7.83 7.86 1.53
N ALA A 36 -7.46 6.58 1.61
CA ALA A 36 -8.09 5.64 2.55
C ALA A 36 -7.92 6.06 4.01
N LEU A 37 -6.70 6.45 4.41
CA LEU A 37 -6.42 6.93 5.77
C LEU A 37 -7.19 8.22 6.07
N ASN A 38 -7.21 9.18 5.13
CA ASN A 38 -7.98 10.41 5.28
C ASN A 38 -9.50 10.17 5.40
N ALA A 39 -10.01 9.13 4.75
CA ALA A 39 -11.41 8.72 4.83
C ALA A 39 -11.74 7.84 6.07
N GLY A 40 -10.79 7.68 7.00
CA GLY A 40 -11.04 7.02 8.29
C GLY A 40 -10.66 5.54 8.36
N ALA A 41 -9.88 5.02 7.40
CA ALA A 41 -9.34 3.67 7.51
C ALA A 41 -8.52 3.50 8.81
N GLU A 42 -8.71 2.37 9.50
CA GLU A 42 -8.01 2.05 10.76
C GLU A 42 -6.49 1.97 10.54
N ALA A 43 -6.09 1.34 9.46
CA ALA A 43 -4.70 1.16 9.07
C ALA A 43 -4.60 0.76 7.60
N VAL A 44 -3.38 0.91 7.04
CA VAL A 44 -3.00 0.37 5.75
C VAL A 44 -1.86 -0.62 5.96
N GLN A 45 -1.99 -1.84 5.44
CA GLN A 45 -0.95 -2.86 5.46
C GLN A 45 -0.60 -3.26 4.03
N VAL A 46 0.68 -3.16 3.68
CA VAL A 46 1.16 -3.26 2.30
C VAL A 46 1.90 -4.58 2.09
N PHE A 47 1.67 -5.21 0.93
CA PHE A 47 2.25 -6.51 0.57
C PHE A 47 2.77 -6.52 -0.85
N SER A 48 4.00 -6.99 -1.06
CA SER A 48 4.54 -7.25 -2.41
C SER A 48 3.92 -8.50 -3.05
N ASP A 49 3.46 -9.46 -2.23
CA ASP A 49 2.81 -10.69 -2.66
C ASP A 49 1.31 -10.68 -2.32
N ILE A 50 0.49 -11.00 -3.32
CA ILE A 50 -0.97 -11.05 -3.16
C ILE A 50 -1.39 -12.27 -2.33
N ASP A 51 -0.67 -13.39 -2.41
CA ASP A 51 -1.03 -14.60 -1.67
C ASP A 51 -0.79 -14.40 -0.16
N GLN A 52 0.31 -13.71 0.19
CA GLN A 52 0.56 -13.29 1.58
C GLN A 52 -0.50 -12.32 2.08
N LEU A 53 -0.92 -11.36 1.24
CA LEU A 53 -2.02 -10.46 1.55
C LEU A 53 -3.29 -11.25 1.90
N MET A 54 -3.66 -12.22 1.05
CA MET A 54 -4.84 -13.06 1.28
C MET A 54 -4.73 -13.83 2.60
N ALA A 55 -3.63 -14.56 2.81
CA ALA A 55 -3.41 -15.39 3.99
C ALA A 55 -3.37 -14.60 5.31
N ILE A 56 -2.75 -13.43 5.32
CA ILE A 56 -2.65 -12.58 6.52
C ILE A 56 -4.00 -11.92 6.80
N SER A 57 -4.63 -11.39 5.76
CA SER A 57 -5.91 -10.71 5.88
C SER A 57 -7.03 -11.68 6.30
N GLU A 58 -6.96 -12.98 5.98
CA GLU A 58 -7.89 -14.01 6.47
C GLU A 58 -8.03 -14.09 7.99
N LYS A 59 -6.97 -13.70 8.72
CA LYS A 59 -6.95 -13.69 10.18
C LYS A 59 -7.67 -12.47 10.79
N TRP A 60 -8.11 -11.52 9.95
CA TRP A 60 -8.82 -10.31 10.37
C TRP A 60 -10.33 -10.49 10.25
N PRO A 61 -11.14 -9.89 11.16
CA PRO A 61 -12.60 -9.92 11.06
C PRO A 61 -13.07 -9.39 9.70
N THR A 62 -13.96 -10.14 9.04
CA THR A 62 -14.42 -9.85 7.67
C THR A 62 -15.03 -8.45 7.55
N ASP A 63 -15.76 -7.98 8.56
CA ASP A 63 -16.39 -6.66 8.61
C ASP A 63 -15.39 -5.50 8.82
N LYS A 64 -14.18 -5.81 9.31
CA LYS A 64 -13.11 -4.83 9.59
C LYS A 64 -11.97 -4.88 8.57
N ARG A 65 -12.16 -5.58 7.46
CA ARG A 65 -11.11 -5.88 6.49
C ARG A 65 -11.51 -5.46 5.09
N LEU A 66 -10.58 -4.87 4.37
CA LEU A 66 -10.66 -4.64 2.92
C LEU A 66 -9.38 -5.11 2.25
N ARG A 67 -9.52 -5.78 1.12
CA ARG A 67 -8.41 -6.23 0.27
C ARG A 67 -8.41 -5.41 -1.02
N ALA A 68 -7.30 -4.73 -1.28
CA ALA A 68 -7.05 -4.02 -2.52
C ALA A 68 -5.91 -4.69 -3.30
N GLY A 69 -6.20 -5.15 -4.51
CA GLY A 69 -5.23 -5.80 -5.38
C GLY A 69 -5.22 -5.17 -6.76
N GLU A 70 -4.04 -4.86 -7.29
CA GLU A 70 -3.87 -4.37 -8.65
C GLU A 70 -2.73 -5.09 -9.39
N ARG A 71 -3.01 -5.51 -10.62
CA ARG A 71 -2.02 -5.97 -11.61
C ARG A 71 -2.39 -5.41 -12.99
N GLY A 72 -1.46 -4.76 -13.68
CA GLY A 72 -1.68 -4.20 -15.02
C GLY A 72 -2.82 -3.17 -15.09
N GLY A 73 -3.07 -2.44 -14.01
CA GLY A 73 -4.14 -1.45 -13.86
C GLY A 73 -5.51 -2.03 -13.49
N LYS A 74 -5.64 -3.36 -13.44
CA LYS A 74 -6.90 -4.07 -13.18
C LYS A 74 -6.95 -4.60 -11.75
N MET A 75 -8.17 -4.69 -11.21
CA MET A 75 -8.42 -5.32 -9.93
C MET A 75 -8.10 -6.82 -10.00
N VAL A 76 -7.46 -7.34 -8.97
CA VAL A 76 -7.18 -8.78 -8.84
C VAL A 76 -8.45 -9.50 -8.36
N GLU A 77 -8.72 -10.68 -8.91
CA GLU A 77 -9.85 -11.51 -8.50
C GLU A 77 -9.76 -11.86 -7.00
N GLY A 78 -10.92 -11.87 -6.31
CA GLY A 78 -11.00 -12.10 -4.87
C GLY A 78 -10.65 -10.90 -3.98
N CYS A 79 -10.20 -9.77 -4.55
CA CYS A 79 -10.08 -8.51 -3.81
C CYS A 79 -11.41 -7.75 -3.77
N ASP A 80 -11.62 -7.02 -2.68
CA ASP A 80 -12.79 -6.17 -2.48
C ASP A 80 -12.68 -4.87 -3.30
N MET A 81 -11.45 -4.44 -3.62
CA MET A 81 -11.09 -3.14 -4.18
C MET A 81 -9.95 -3.24 -5.20
N GLY A 82 -9.92 -2.32 -6.16
CA GLY A 82 -8.73 -2.04 -6.97
C GLY A 82 -7.82 -0.99 -6.31
N ASN A 83 -6.85 -0.47 -7.06
CA ASN A 83 -5.95 0.61 -6.62
C ASN A 83 -6.42 2.00 -7.11
N SER A 84 -7.70 2.31 -6.92
CA SER A 84 -8.27 3.62 -7.28
C SER A 84 -8.52 4.44 -6.01
N PRO A 85 -8.06 5.69 -5.91
CA PRO A 85 -8.38 6.53 -4.75
C PRO A 85 -9.88 6.85 -4.64
N LEU A 86 -10.59 6.93 -5.78
CA LEU A 86 -12.00 7.32 -5.84
C LEU A 86 -12.94 6.32 -5.14
N ILE A 87 -12.50 5.09 -4.90
CA ILE A 87 -13.30 4.08 -4.21
C ILE A 87 -13.09 4.09 -2.69
N CYS A 88 -12.15 4.89 -2.18
CA CYS A 88 -11.86 5.02 -0.75
C CYS A 88 -12.78 6.07 -0.09
N THR A 89 -14.09 5.81 -0.09
CA THR A 89 -15.07 6.66 0.61
C THR A 89 -15.19 6.28 2.09
N PRO A 90 -15.60 7.19 2.99
CA PRO A 90 -15.78 6.89 4.41
C PRO A 90 -16.68 5.67 4.65
N GLU A 91 -17.80 5.58 3.94
CA GLU A 91 -18.76 4.46 4.07
C GLU A 91 -18.12 3.10 3.76
N ARG A 92 -17.08 3.10 2.94
CA ARG A 92 -16.38 1.89 2.55
C ARG A 92 -15.20 1.58 3.47
N VAL A 93 -14.43 2.57 3.91
CA VAL A 93 -13.13 2.34 4.58
C VAL A 93 -13.11 2.64 6.07
N GLU A 94 -14.06 3.43 6.58
CA GLU A 94 -14.04 3.90 7.98
C GLU A 94 -13.98 2.73 8.97
N GLY A 95 -13.00 2.76 9.88
CA GLY A 95 -12.79 1.73 10.90
C GLY A 95 -12.33 0.38 10.37
N ARG A 96 -12.05 0.26 9.07
CA ARG A 96 -11.55 -0.97 8.42
C ARG A 96 -10.07 -0.85 8.12
N ARG A 97 -9.36 -1.98 8.19
CA ARG A 97 -7.98 -2.10 7.74
C ARG A 97 -7.93 -2.40 6.25
N LEU A 98 -7.15 -1.61 5.51
CA LEU A 98 -6.87 -1.83 4.10
C LEU A 98 -5.60 -2.66 3.93
N PHE A 99 -5.74 -3.88 3.45
CA PHE A 99 -4.66 -4.73 3.01
C PHE A 99 -4.45 -4.49 1.51
N ILE A 100 -3.27 -4.04 1.07
CA ILE A 100 -3.07 -3.59 -0.31
C ILE A 100 -1.81 -4.20 -0.97
N SER A 101 -1.97 -4.67 -2.21
CA SER A 101 -0.87 -5.07 -3.09
C SER A 101 -1.02 -4.43 -4.48
N THR A 102 -0.02 -3.68 -4.89
CA THR A 102 0.10 -3.01 -6.20
C THR A 102 1.40 -3.42 -6.88
N THR A 103 1.53 -3.11 -8.17
CA THR A 103 2.70 -3.52 -8.96
C THR A 103 3.99 -2.76 -8.57
N ASN A 104 3.90 -1.46 -8.27
CA ASN A 104 5.07 -0.59 -8.09
C ASN A 104 5.22 -0.08 -6.64
N GLY A 105 4.18 0.56 -6.09
CA GLY A 105 4.25 1.14 -4.75
C GLY A 105 4.63 0.17 -3.64
N THR A 106 4.25 -1.11 -3.74
CA THR A 106 4.65 -2.15 -2.77
C THR A 106 6.15 -2.42 -2.77
N ARG A 107 6.79 -2.41 -3.95
CA ARG A 107 8.24 -2.60 -4.09
C ARG A 107 9.01 -1.42 -3.50
N ALA A 108 8.53 -0.19 -3.74
CA ALA A 108 9.12 1.01 -3.16
C ALA A 108 9.06 0.96 -1.62
N LEU A 109 7.90 0.62 -1.05
CA LEU A 109 7.73 0.50 0.40
C LEU A 109 8.56 -0.63 1.00
N GLN A 110 8.68 -1.78 0.32
CA GLN A 110 9.52 -2.89 0.77
C GLN A 110 11.01 -2.51 0.82
N ARG A 111 11.49 -1.68 -0.12
CA ARG A 111 12.88 -1.20 -0.13
C ARG A 111 13.21 -0.37 1.10
N ILE A 112 12.25 0.39 1.59
CA ILE A 112 12.47 1.33 2.69
C ILE A 112 11.94 0.85 4.04
N GLN A 113 11.36 -0.36 4.12
CA GLN A 113 10.67 -0.87 5.32
C GLN A 113 11.53 -0.94 6.60
N ASN A 114 12.85 -0.99 6.45
CA ASN A 114 13.80 -1.03 7.56
C ASN A 114 14.32 0.37 7.95
N SER A 115 13.92 1.40 7.21
CA SER A 115 14.18 2.79 7.61
C SER A 115 13.28 3.13 8.80
N PRO A 116 13.78 3.91 9.77
CA PRO A 116 13.03 4.28 10.98
C PRO A 116 11.78 5.13 10.69
#